data_AF-A0A2V3ISI7-F1
#
_entry.id   AF-A0A2V3ISI7-F1
#
_cell.length_a   1.000
_cell.length_b   1.000
_cell.length_c   1.000
_cell.angle_alpha   90.00
_cell.angle_beta   90.00
_cell.angle_gamma   90.00
#
_symmetry.space_group_name_H-M   'P 1'
#
loop_
_entity.id
_entity.type
_entity.pdbx_description
1 polymer ?
#
loop_
_entity_poly.entity_id
_entity_poly.type
_entity_poly.pdbx_seq_one_letter_code
_entity_poly.pdbx_strand_id
1 'polypeptide(L)'
;MVLIPLKSQYTSLIATILSGLAELALLSAVLGYNKYLECRALENGGRVNVRHHRFRTRALTVAATLAFVFLEVSNSFFSDPALKRGEVTKSCISLDALPIRRGMLDISLRAAVVGINCLGTNTSLLWQLAGNISDDGEIKCGDDFLFSADIHHSPNEPVPDEHTMECILDGELNLCAFLYSNGSEVTFTEIVLDTDLSFVLDNNYALRVWKTTVYYNTTGMERELLRRSITLARDLVTDQFVLRREVFAGAEETECNFDVFSPATTIKEGFLYAIAVAWTLSLAAFLGSLAIRGRVFYDMSDPLDWARQTVRDEDSSDIDNPVVTTRYENGTRFVLVTRSSAPSEEESNVGTLFRRRRTQQSSVGDLQEVI
;
A
#
# COMPACT_ATOMS: atom_id res chain seq x y z
N MET A 1 9.97 -0.23 -0.33
CA MET A 1 8.70 0.41 0.11
C MET A 1 8.17 -0.43 1.25
N VAL A 2 7.66 0.17 2.33
CA VAL A 2 7.09 -0.59 3.46
C VAL A 2 5.59 -0.70 3.29
N LEU A 3 5.05 -1.91 3.50
CA LEU A 3 3.62 -2.18 3.49
C LEU A 3 3.11 -2.40 4.92
N ILE A 4 2.23 -1.52 5.38
CA ILE A 4 1.62 -1.58 6.71
C ILE A 4 0.24 -2.24 6.55
N PRO A 5 -0.07 -3.34 7.28
CA PRO A 5 -1.33 -4.08 7.17
C PRO A 5 -2.48 -3.36 7.89
N LEU A 6 -2.64 -2.06 7.64
CA LEU A 6 -3.69 -1.19 8.17
C LEU A 6 -4.25 -0.33 7.05
N LYS A 7 -5.53 0.02 7.14
CA LYS A 7 -6.15 1.00 6.22
C LYS A 7 -5.42 2.34 6.33
N SER A 8 -5.29 3.06 5.20
CA SER A 8 -4.64 4.38 5.14
C SER A 8 -5.20 5.37 6.15
N GLN A 9 -6.51 5.34 6.41
CA GLN A 9 -7.17 6.17 7.43
C GLN A 9 -6.60 5.95 8.84
N TYR A 10 -6.38 4.69 9.24
CA TYR A 10 -5.83 4.37 10.55
C TYR A 10 -4.34 4.70 10.63
N THR A 11 -3.59 4.39 9.57
CA THR A 11 -2.16 4.72 9.49
C THR A 11 -1.93 6.24 9.58
N SER A 12 -2.73 7.02 8.84
CA SER A 12 -2.71 8.48 8.89
C SER A 12 -3.06 8.98 10.29
N LEU A 13 -4.15 8.52 10.89
CA LEU A 13 -4.56 8.94 12.23
C LEU A 13 -3.47 8.69 13.29
N ILE A 14 -2.86 7.50 13.27
CA ILE A 14 -1.78 7.15 14.20
C ILE A 14 -0.58 8.08 14.00
N ALA A 15 -0.16 8.29 12.76
CA ALA A 15 0.95 9.18 12.43
C ALA A 15 0.66 10.64 12.84
N THR A 16 -0.58 11.10 12.68
CA THR A 16 -1.02 12.44 13.11
C THR A 16 -0.95 12.61 14.62
N ILE A 17 -1.45 11.62 15.38
CA ILE A 17 -1.40 11.65 16.85
C ILE A 17 0.06 11.68 17.34
N LEU A 18 0.92 10.82 16.78
CA LEU A 18 2.33 10.77 17.14
C LEU A 18 3.08 12.05 16.78
N SER A 19 2.79 12.62 15.60
CA SER A 19 3.37 13.91 15.17
C SER A 19 2.92 15.05 16.06
N GLY A 20 1.64 15.08 16.46
CA GLY A 20 1.13 16.09 17.39
C GLY A 20 1.79 16.01 18.77
N LEU A 21 1.96 14.80 19.31
CA LEU A 21 2.68 14.58 20.57
C LEU A 21 4.16 15.00 20.47
N ALA A 22 4.84 14.60 19.39
CA ALA A 22 6.23 14.97 19.16
C ALA A 22 6.41 16.48 19.02
N GLU A 23 5.49 17.16 18.34
CA GLU A 23 5.56 18.61 18.19
C GLU A 23 5.27 19.36 19.48
N LEU A 24 4.27 18.93 20.26
CA LEU A 24 4.03 19.50 21.58
C LEU A 24 5.26 19.34 22.48
N ALA A 25 5.92 18.19 22.41
CA ALA A 25 7.17 17.94 23.12
C ALA A 25 8.29 18.90 22.66
N LEU A 26 8.48 19.06 21.34
CA LEU A 26 9.47 19.98 20.77
C LEU A 26 9.18 21.44 21.13
N LEU A 27 7.94 21.89 21.00
CA LEU A 27 7.54 23.26 21.36
C LEU A 27 7.80 23.52 22.84
N SER A 28 7.42 22.59 23.72
CA SER A 28 7.70 22.68 25.14
C SER A 28 9.22 22.76 25.40
N ALA A 29 10.00 21.94 24.70
CA ALA A 29 11.46 21.93 24.81
C ALA A 29 12.09 23.26 24.42
N VAL A 30 11.71 23.79 23.26
CA VAL A 30 12.26 25.05 22.72
C VAL A 30 11.86 26.24 23.59
N LEU A 31 10.63 26.26 24.11
CA LEU A 31 10.21 27.29 25.06
C LEU A 31 10.98 27.19 26.39
N GLY A 32 11.17 25.97 26.92
CA GLY A 32 11.98 25.74 28.11
C GLY A 32 13.43 26.19 27.93
N TYR A 33 14.02 25.88 26.78
CA TYR A 33 15.37 26.29 26.43
C TYR A 33 15.49 27.81 26.26
N ASN A 34 14.52 28.46 25.61
CA ASN A 34 14.50 29.93 25.50
C ASN A 34 14.43 30.60 26.88
N LYS A 35 13.57 30.10 27.77
CA LYS A 35 13.50 30.58 29.17
C LYS A 35 14.83 30.39 29.90
N TYR A 36 15.49 29.24 29.71
CA TYR A 36 16.80 28.99 30.31
C TYR A 36 17.87 29.97 29.82
N LEU A 37 17.96 30.21 28.51
CA LEU A 37 18.93 31.15 27.95
C LEU A 37 18.72 32.58 28.46
N GLU A 38 17.47 33.03 28.51
CA GLU A 38 17.14 34.36 29.01
C GLU A 38 17.39 34.47 30.53
N CYS A 39 17.09 33.42 31.30
CA CYS A 39 17.39 33.37 32.74
C CYS A 39 18.90 33.48 32.99
N ARG A 40 19.71 32.75 32.21
CA ARG A 40 21.17 32.81 32.28
C ARG A 40 21.72 34.17 31.82
N ALA A 41 21.08 34.81 30.86
CA ALA A 41 21.45 36.16 30.44
C ALA A 41 21.21 37.17 31.57
N LEU A 42 20.09 37.06 32.29
CA LEU A 42 19.80 37.88 33.47
C LEU A 42 20.77 37.60 34.63
N GLU A 43 21.07 36.32 34.91
CA GLU A 43 22.03 35.93 35.94
C GLU A 43 23.43 36.53 35.71
N ASN A 44 23.85 36.61 34.45
CA ASN A 44 25.13 37.24 34.05
C ASN A 44 25.07 38.78 33.99
N GLY A 45 23.97 39.41 34.43
CA GLY A 45 23.78 40.87 34.42
C GLY A 45 23.45 41.45 33.04
N GLY A 46 23.02 40.63 32.09
CA GLY A 46 22.49 41.07 30.79
C GLY A 46 21.07 41.62 30.88
N ARG A 47 20.58 42.21 29.78
CA ARG A 47 19.22 42.78 29.68
C ARG A 47 18.32 41.86 28.84
N VAL A 48 17.07 41.65 29.27
CA VAL A 48 16.05 40.91 28.51
C VAL A 48 14.84 41.82 28.25
N ASN A 49 14.44 41.93 26.98
CA ASN A 49 13.30 42.76 26.58
C ASN A 49 12.00 41.92 26.54
N VAL A 50 10.99 42.33 27.32
CA VAL A 50 9.66 41.69 27.39
C VAL A 50 9.00 41.56 26.01
N ARG A 51 9.11 42.60 25.18
CA ARG A 51 8.51 42.63 23.83
C ARG A 51 9.17 41.59 22.93
N HIS A 52 10.49 41.45 23.05
CA HIS A 52 11.26 40.48 22.28
C HIS A 52 11.00 39.05 22.73
N HIS A 53 10.93 38.81 24.05
CA HIS A 53 10.54 37.51 24.61
C HIS A 53 9.15 37.07 24.11
N ARG A 54 8.15 37.95 24.20
CA ARG A 54 6.78 37.67 23.72
C ARG A 54 6.75 37.43 22.21
N PHE A 55 7.50 38.21 21.43
CA PHE A 55 7.59 38.03 19.99
C PHE A 55 8.24 36.68 19.63
N ARG A 56 9.37 36.33 20.24
CA ARG A 56 10.05 35.04 20.03
C ARG A 56 9.16 33.86 20.37
N THR A 57 8.51 33.89 21.54
CA THR A 57 7.58 32.83 21.96
C THR A 57 6.46 32.65 20.94
N ARG A 58 5.84 33.75 20.47
CA ARG A 58 4.80 33.68 19.41
C ARG A 58 5.36 33.13 18.09
N ALA A 59 6.52 33.60 17.66
CA ALA A 59 7.15 33.15 16.42
C ALA A 59 7.47 31.66 16.46
N LEU A 60 7.95 31.14 17.60
CA LEU A 60 8.23 29.73 17.82
C LEU A 60 6.95 28.88 17.77
N THR A 61 5.87 29.33 18.41
CA THR A 61 4.57 28.63 18.32
C THR A 61 4.06 28.58 16.88
N VAL A 62 4.11 29.70 16.15
CA VAL A 62 3.69 29.74 14.74
C VAL A 62 4.57 28.81 13.89
N ALA A 63 5.90 28.85 14.07
CA ALA A 63 6.82 27.98 13.34
C ALA A 63 6.58 26.49 13.62
N ALA A 64 6.31 26.12 14.88
CA ALA A 64 5.91 24.76 15.24
C ALA A 64 4.64 24.35 14.47
N THR A 65 3.57 25.15 14.59
CA THR A 65 2.29 24.81 13.91
C THR A 65 2.42 24.71 12.39
N LEU A 66 3.29 25.49 11.75
CA LEU A 66 3.56 25.35 10.32
C LEU A 66 4.32 24.06 9.99
N ALA A 67 5.25 23.65 10.85
CA ALA A 67 5.94 22.37 10.72
C ALA A 67 4.96 21.20 10.90
N PHE A 68 3.98 21.30 11.81
CA PHE A 68 2.89 20.31 11.95
C PHE A 68 2.18 20.09 10.63
N VAL A 69 1.64 21.20 10.08
CA VAL A 69 0.83 21.16 8.88
C VAL A 69 1.65 20.62 7.72
N PHE A 70 2.92 21.00 7.61
CA PHE A 70 3.81 20.48 6.59
C PHE A 70 4.03 18.95 6.72
N LEU A 71 4.24 18.45 7.94
CA LEU A 71 4.39 17.01 8.19
C LEU A 71 3.11 16.24 7.87
N GLU A 72 1.94 16.75 8.26
CA GLU A 72 0.65 16.14 7.95
C GLU A 72 0.39 16.08 6.44
N VAL A 73 0.63 17.19 5.73
CA VAL A 73 0.49 17.24 4.27
C VAL A 73 1.45 16.27 3.60
N SER A 74 2.71 16.24 4.04
CA SER A 74 3.70 15.30 3.51
C SER A 74 3.30 13.86 3.79
N ASN A 75 2.82 13.55 4.99
CA ASN A 75 2.40 12.21 5.37
C ASN A 75 1.18 11.74 4.57
N SER A 76 0.23 12.63 4.31
CA SER A 76 -0.89 12.35 3.41
C SER A 76 -0.43 12.11 1.96
N PHE A 77 0.64 12.77 1.51
CA PHE A 77 1.13 12.63 0.13
C PHE A 77 1.98 11.36 -0.07
N PHE A 78 2.62 10.86 1.00
CA PHE A 78 3.48 9.67 0.94
C PHE A 78 2.82 8.41 1.51
N SER A 79 1.55 8.47 1.91
CA SER A 79 0.76 7.34 2.41
C SER A 79 -0.29 6.94 1.37
N ASP A 80 0.07 6.01 0.50
CA ASP A 80 -0.85 5.53 -0.54
C ASP A 80 -1.66 4.32 -0.05
N PRO A 81 -2.96 4.23 -0.37
CA PRO A 81 -3.74 3.02 -0.14
C PRO A 81 -3.20 1.89 -1.01
N ALA A 82 -3.02 0.73 -0.41
CA ALA A 82 -2.57 -0.47 -1.10
C ALA A 82 -3.45 -1.67 -0.72
N LEU A 83 -3.30 -2.76 -1.46
CA LEU A 83 -3.89 -4.05 -1.11
C LEU A 83 -2.76 -5.01 -0.75
N LYS A 84 -2.84 -5.59 0.44
CA LYS A 84 -2.01 -6.72 0.80
C LYS A 84 -2.66 -7.98 0.23
N ARG A 85 -1.96 -8.63 -0.69
CA ARG A 85 -2.30 -9.98 -1.14
C ARG A 85 -1.97 -10.96 -0.02
N GLY A 86 -2.97 -11.71 0.42
CA GLY A 86 -2.83 -12.86 1.30
C GLY A 86 -3.47 -14.08 0.66
N GLU A 87 -3.15 -15.25 1.18
CA GLU A 87 -3.82 -16.48 0.79
C GLU A 87 -4.68 -16.97 1.95
N VAL A 88 -5.89 -17.38 1.64
CA VAL A 88 -6.78 -18.05 2.61
C VAL A 88 -7.15 -19.40 2.04
N THR A 89 -6.93 -20.44 2.84
CA THR A 89 -7.36 -21.80 2.52
C THR A 89 -8.85 -21.92 2.83
N LYS A 90 -9.63 -22.37 1.84
CA LYS A 90 -11.08 -22.59 1.95
C LYS A 90 -11.43 -23.98 1.42
N SER A 91 -12.53 -24.55 1.93
CA SER A 91 -13.16 -25.71 1.27
C SER A 91 -13.63 -25.31 -0.13
N CYS A 92 -13.36 -26.18 -1.10
CA CYS A 92 -13.58 -25.91 -2.52
C CYS A 92 -13.87 -27.20 -3.29
N ILE A 93 -14.43 -27.03 -4.49
CA ILE A 93 -14.40 -28.04 -5.53
C ILE A 93 -13.28 -27.67 -6.50
N SER A 94 -12.35 -28.59 -6.69
CA SER A 94 -11.22 -28.45 -7.61
C SER A 94 -11.46 -29.28 -8.87
N LEU A 95 -11.36 -28.63 -10.03
CA LEU A 95 -11.39 -29.23 -11.36
C LEU A 95 -9.94 -29.28 -11.88
N ASP A 96 -9.42 -30.49 -12.07
CA ASP A 96 -8.02 -30.71 -12.43
C ASP A 96 -7.88 -31.93 -13.35
N ALA A 97 -6.64 -32.26 -13.72
CA ALA A 97 -6.31 -33.41 -14.54
C ALA A 97 -6.83 -34.71 -13.90
N LEU A 98 -7.45 -35.55 -14.74
CA LEU A 98 -8.07 -36.81 -14.33
C LEU A 98 -7.20 -37.74 -13.44
N PRO A 99 -5.90 -37.97 -13.71
CA PRO A 99 -5.10 -38.87 -12.90
C PRO A 99 -4.83 -38.33 -11.49
N ILE A 100 -4.89 -37.00 -11.30
CA ILE A 100 -4.72 -36.33 -10.01
C ILE A 100 -6.00 -36.44 -9.19
N ARG A 101 -7.16 -36.25 -9.83
CA ARG A 101 -8.47 -36.22 -9.17
C ARG A 101 -9.39 -37.28 -9.77
N ARG A 102 -9.41 -38.46 -9.17
CA ARG A 102 -10.29 -39.58 -9.59
C ARG A 102 -11.75 -39.42 -9.12
N GLY A 103 -12.15 -38.20 -8.77
CA GLY A 103 -13.44 -37.89 -8.16
C GLY A 103 -14.62 -37.93 -9.13
N MET A 104 -15.81 -37.98 -8.53
CA MET A 104 -17.10 -38.40 -9.10
C MET A 104 -17.42 -37.79 -10.47
N LEU A 105 -17.83 -38.64 -11.43
CA LEU A 105 -18.55 -38.26 -12.65
C LEU A 105 -19.92 -37.63 -12.37
N ASP A 106 -20.32 -37.55 -11.09
CA ASP A 106 -21.56 -36.94 -10.68
C ASP A 106 -21.39 -35.42 -10.73
N ILE A 107 -22.09 -34.83 -11.69
CA ILE A 107 -21.96 -33.43 -12.10
C ILE A 107 -22.44 -32.56 -10.93
N SER A 108 -21.54 -32.24 -10.00
CA SER A 108 -21.80 -31.10 -9.12
C SER A 108 -21.92 -29.88 -10.05
N LEU A 109 -23.07 -29.19 -9.99
CA LEU A 109 -23.31 -27.95 -10.75
C LEU A 109 -22.12 -26.98 -10.64
N ARG A 110 -21.44 -27.01 -9.47
CA ARG A 110 -20.24 -26.23 -9.16
C ARG A 110 -19.03 -26.61 -10.01
N ALA A 111 -18.76 -27.89 -10.27
CA ALA A 111 -17.70 -28.31 -11.18
C ALA A 111 -17.95 -27.83 -12.62
N ALA A 112 -19.21 -27.90 -13.08
CA ALA A 112 -19.58 -27.36 -14.38
C ALA A 112 -19.37 -25.84 -14.46
N VAL A 113 -19.69 -25.10 -13.40
CA VAL A 113 -19.43 -23.66 -13.28
C VAL A 113 -17.93 -23.35 -13.38
N VAL A 114 -17.06 -24.10 -12.71
CA VAL A 114 -15.60 -23.94 -12.86
C VAL A 114 -15.17 -24.20 -14.30
N GLY A 115 -15.64 -25.30 -14.89
CA GLY A 115 -15.32 -25.65 -16.27
C GLY A 115 -15.63 -24.51 -17.25
N ILE A 116 -16.81 -23.90 -17.13
CA ILE A 116 -17.23 -22.77 -17.97
C ILE A 116 -16.39 -21.51 -17.71
N ASN A 117 -16.11 -21.17 -16.45
CA ASN A 117 -15.36 -19.96 -16.11
C ASN A 117 -13.88 -20.05 -16.46
N CYS A 118 -13.30 -21.26 -16.44
CA CYS A 118 -11.90 -21.52 -16.77
C CYS A 118 -11.71 -22.04 -18.20
N LEU A 119 -12.73 -21.85 -19.05
CA LEU A 119 -12.68 -22.11 -20.48
C LEU A 119 -12.14 -20.87 -21.20
N GLY A 120 -11.10 -21.08 -22.01
CA GLY A 120 -10.63 -20.07 -22.95
C GLY A 120 -10.90 -20.49 -24.40
N THR A 121 -11.07 -19.49 -25.27
CA THR A 121 -11.34 -19.71 -26.68
C THR A 121 -10.65 -18.63 -27.52
N ASN A 122 -10.19 -19.03 -28.70
CA ASN A 122 -9.70 -18.16 -29.76
C ASN A 122 -10.35 -18.58 -31.09
N THR A 123 -9.99 -17.95 -32.21
CA THR A 123 -10.60 -18.14 -33.54
C THR A 123 -10.58 -19.58 -34.06
N SER A 124 -9.70 -20.44 -33.56
CA SER A 124 -9.55 -21.83 -34.00
C SER A 124 -9.41 -22.83 -32.87
N LEU A 125 -9.14 -22.38 -31.64
CA LEU A 125 -8.76 -23.26 -30.53
C LEU A 125 -9.62 -22.98 -29.30
N LEU A 126 -10.09 -24.06 -28.70
CA LEU A 126 -10.69 -24.11 -27.37
C LEU A 126 -9.68 -24.69 -26.40
N TRP A 127 -9.60 -24.19 -25.18
CA TRP A 127 -8.79 -24.79 -24.14
C TRP A 127 -9.43 -24.69 -22.76
N GLN A 128 -9.18 -25.69 -21.94
CA GLN A 128 -9.62 -25.75 -20.56
C GLN A 128 -8.43 -25.58 -19.63
N LEU A 129 -8.53 -24.64 -18.69
CA LEU A 129 -7.59 -24.51 -17.58
C LEU A 129 -8.11 -25.27 -16.36
N ALA A 130 -7.20 -25.71 -15.50
CA ALA A 130 -7.57 -26.16 -14.15
C ALA A 130 -8.25 -25.01 -13.38
N GLY A 131 -9.08 -25.33 -12.40
CA GLY A 131 -9.77 -24.29 -11.65
C GLY A 131 -10.43 -24.78 -10.38
N ASN A 132 -10.77 -23.83 -9.50
CA ASN A 132 -11.33 -24.11 -8.19
C ASN A 132 -12.53 -23.19 -7.93
N ILE A 133 -13.54 -23.68 -7.20
CA ILE A 133 -14.65 -22.87 -6.69
C ILE A 133 -14.82 -23.06 -5.17
N SER A 134 -14.76 -21.97 -4.41
CA SER A 134 -15.00 -21.99 -2.96
C SER A 134 -16.48 -22.20 -2.65
N ASP A 135 -16.82 -22.53 -1.40
CA ASP A 135 -18.22 -22.64 -0.96
C ASP A 135 -19.00 -21.31 -1.08
N ASP A 136 -18.30 -20.19 -0.92
CA ASP A 136 -18.86 -18.84 -1.15
C ASP A 136 -19.06 -18.48 -2.63
N GLY A 137 -18.71 -19.37 -3.57
CA GLY A 137 -18.81 -19.13 -5.01
C GLY A 137 -17.65 -18.35 -5.65
N GLU A 138 -16.53 -18.17 -4.93
CA GLU A 138 -15.32 -17.55 -5.48
C GLU A 138 -14.62 -18.53 -6.43
N ILE A 139 -14.36 -18.12 -7.67
CA ILE A 139 -13.75 -18.96 -8.71
C ILE A 139 -12.32 -18.50 -8.98
N LYS A 140 -11.39 -19.44 -8.99
CA LYS A 140 -9.98 -19.22 -9.34
C LYS A 140 -9.57 -20.19 -10.42
N CYS A 141 -9.22 -19.67 -11.59
CA CYS A 141 -8.62 -20.45 -12.66
C CYS A 141 -7.10 -20.49 -12.48
N GLY A 142 -6.51 -21.66 -12.71
CA GLY A 142 -5.06 -21.84 -12.75
C GLY A 142 -4.47 -21.41 -14.09
N ASP A 143 -3.15 -21.45 -14.17
CA ASP A 143 -2.41 -21.16 -15.40
C ASP A 143 -2.15 -22.43 -16.23
N ASP A 144 -2.37 -23.60 -15.64
CA ASP A 144 -2.10 -24.89 -16.27
C ASP A 144 -3.26 -25.33 -17.18
N PHE A 145 -2.93 -25.63 -18.43
CA PHE A 145 -3.87 -26.20 -19.39
C PHE A 145 -4.12 -27.67 -19.04
N LEU A 146 -5.39 -28.08 -19.08
CA LEU A 146 -5.79 -29.48 -19.01
C LEU A 146 -5.77 -30.08 -20.42
N PHE A 147 -6.47 -29.42 -21.35
CA PHE A 147 -6.54 -29.82 -22.75
C PHE A 147 -6.84 -28.63 -23.67
N SER A 148 -6.55 -28.81 -24.96
CA SER A 148 -6.96 -27.92 -26.04
C SER A 148 -7.45 -28.70 -27.26
N ALA A 149 -8.37 -28.13 -28.02
CA ALA A 149 -8.91 -28.73 -29.23
C ALA A 149 -9.25 -27.67 -30.28
N ASP A 150 -9.19 -28.07 -31.55
CA ASP A 150 -9.67 -27.23 -32.65
C ASP A 150 -11.21 -27.19 -32.67
N ILE A 151 -11.78 -26.00 -32.80
CA ILE A 151 -13.24 -25.76 -32.77
C ILE A 151 -13.93 -26.23 -34.06
N HIS A 152 -13.22 -26.21 -35.19
CA HIS A 152 -13.78 -26.45 -36.52
C HIS A 152 -13.33 -27.77 -37.14
N HIS A 153 -12.38 -28.46 -36.53
CA HIS A 153 -11.80 -29.67 -37.09
C HIS A 153 -12.40 -30.94 -36.47
N SER A 154 -13.23 -31.65 -37.25
CA SER A 154 -13.62 -33.03 -36.99
C SER A 154 -13.57 -33.82 -38.30
N PRO A 155 -12.37 -34.19 -38.77
CA PRO A 155 -12.20 -34.90 -40.03
C PRO A 155 -12.77 -36.32 -39.94
N ASN A 156 -12.97 -36.95 -41.09
CA ASN A 156 -13.17 -38.40 -41.15
C ASN A 156 -11.82 -39.07 -41.36
N GLU A 157 -11.44 -39.96 -40.46
CA GLU A 157 -10.16 -40.66 -40.49
C GLU A 157 -10.37 -42.17 -40.31
N PRO A 158 -9.60 -43.02 -41.02
CA PRO A 158 -9.60 -44.45 -40.75
C PRO A 158 -9.01 -44.76 -39.37
N VAL A 159 -9.45 -45.86 -38.77
CA VAL A 159 -8.87 -46.37 -37.51
C VAL A 159 -7.47 -46.93 -37.81
N PRO A 160 -6.41 -46.45 -37.13
CA PRO A 160 -5.06 -46.98 -37.34
C PRO A 160 -4.88 -48.39 -36.75
N ASP A 161 -3.85 -49.11 -37.18
CA ASP A 161 -3.54 -50.46 -36.68
C ASP A 161 -3.29 -50.46 -35.16
N GLU A 162 -2.58 -49.43 -34.65
CA GLU A 162 -2.34 -49.23 -33.22
C GLU A 162 -3.48 -48.39 -32.61
N HIS A 163 -4.45 -49.07 -32.00
CA HIS A 163 -5.58 -48.44 -31.32
C HIS A 163 -5.97 -49.20 -30.04
N THR A 164 -6.66 -48.49 -29.16
CA THR A 164 -7.43 -49.08 -28.05
C THR A 164 -8.91 -49.05 -28.42
N MET A 165 -9.62 -50.13 -28.12
CA MET A 165 -11.07 -50.24 -28.31
C MET A 165 -11.72 -50.62 -26.99
N GLU A 166 -12.89 -50.04 -26.72
CA GLU A 166 -13.76 -50.44 -25.62
C GLU A 166 -15.22 -50.45 -26.11
N CYS A 167 -16.03 -51.36 -25.58
CA CYS A 167 -17.45 -51.43 -25.86
C CYS A 167 -18.26 -51.48 -24.55
N ILE A 168 -19.38 -50.77 -24.50
CA ILE A 168 -20.31 -50.77 -23.37
C ILE A 168 -21.70 -51.21 -23.86
N LEU A 169 -22.31 -52.12 -23.12
CA LEU A 169 -23.67 -52.57 -23.35
C LEU A 169 -24.68 -51.50 -22.93
N ASP A 170 -25.50 -51.04 -23.87
CA ASP A 170 -26.66 -50.18 -23.64
C ASP A 170 -27.95 -50.89 -24.08
N GLY A 171 -28.62 -51.51 -23.11
CA GLY A 171 -29.79 -52.34 -23.38
C GLY A 171 -29.42 -53.58 -24.19
N GLU A 172 -29.92 -53.67 -25.42
CA GLU A 172 -29.64 -54.77 -26.36
C GLU A 172 -28.53 -54.44 -27.36
N LEU A 173 -28.05 -53.19 -27.40
CA LEU A 173 -27.02 -52.73 -28.32
C LEU A 173 -25.69 -52.59 -27.57
N ASN A 174 -24.59 -52.90 -28.26
CA ASN A 174 -23.24 -52.72 -27.73
C ASN A 174 -22.58 -51.57 -28.49
N LEU A 175 -22.27 -50.49 -27.75
CA LEU A 175 -21.70 -49.26 -28.27
C LEU A 175 -20.18 -49.30 -28.11
N CYS A 176 -19.46 -49.17 -29.21
CA CYS A 176 -18.00 -49.26 -29.25
C CYS A 176 -17.38 -47.94 -29.73
N ALA A 177 -16.19 -47.63 -29.23
CA ALA A 177 -15.40 -46.51 -29.72
C ALA A 177 -13.90 -46.88 -29.72
N PHE A 178 -13.15 -46.18 -30.57
CA PHE A 178 -11.71 -46.35 -30.70
C PHE A 178 -10.99 -45.11 -30.20
N LEU A 179 -9.84 -45.32 -29.55
CA LEU A 179 -8.92 -44.28 -29.09
C LEU A 179 -7.52 -44.62 -29.59
N TYR A 180 -6.87 -43.63 -30.19
CA TYR A 180 -5.46 -43.69 -30.52
C TYR A 180 -4.78 -42.37 -30.18
N SER A 181 -3.51 -42.43 -29.84
CA SER A 181 -2.73 -41.26 -29.42
C SER A 181 -1.47 -41.10 -30.25
N ASN A 182 -1.11 -39.85 -30.53
CA ASN A 182 0.14 -39.48 -31.17
C ASN A 182 0.81 -38.38 -30.32
N GLY A 183 1.73 -38.78 -29.45
CA GLY A 183 2.31 -37.89 -28.46
C GLY A 183 1.26 -37.39 -27.46
N SER A 184 1.06 -36.07 -27.41
CA SER A 184 0.07 -35.42 -26.55
C SER A 184 -1.31 -35.29 -27.19
N GLU A 185 -1.47 -35.63 -28.47
CA GLU A 185 -2.77 -35.64 -29.14
C GLU A 185 -3.48 -36.97 -28.93
N VAL A 186 -4.68 -36.92 -28.36
CA VAL A 186 -5.58 -38.05 -28.19
C VAL A 186 -6.75 -37.89 -29.16
N THR A 187 -6.99 -38.93 -29.95
CA THR A 187 -8.05 -38.96 -30.96
C THR A 187 -9.06 -40.03 -30.60
N PHE A 188 -10.33 -39.67 -30.64
CA PHE A 188 -11.45 -40.58 -30.46
C PHE A 188 -12.28 -40.62 -31.73
N THR A 189 -12.75 -41.81 -32.09
CA THR A 189 -13.74 -41.96 -33.14
C THR A 189 -15.14 -41.66 -32.63
N GLU A 190 -16.07 -41.45 -33.56
CA GLU A 190 -17.48 -41.59 -33.27
C GLU A 190 -17.81 -43.02 -32.79
N ILE A 191 -18.96 -43.14 -32.14
CA ILE A 191 -19.43 -44.41 -31.58
C ILE A 191 -20.06 -45.23 -32.69
N VAL A 192 -19.68 -46.49 -32.73
CA VAL A 192 -20.16 -47.48 -33.69
C VAL A 192 -20.85 -48.61 -32.96
N LEU A 193 -21.79 -49.26 -33.64
CA LEU A 193 -22.40 -50.48 -33.13
C LEU A 193 -21.43 -51.65 -33.31
N ASP A 194 -21.44 -52.56 -32.36
CA ASP A 194 -20.65 -53.81 -32.41
C ASP A 194 -20.87 -54.60 -33.72
N THR A 195 -22.09 -54.55 -34.27
CA THR A 195 -22.44 -55.16 -35.56
C THR A 195 -21.66 -54.59 -36.75
N ASP A 196 -21.23 -53.33 -36.66
CA ASP A 196 -20.57 -52.59 -37.74
C ASP A 196 -19.04 -52.62 -37.62
N LEU A 197 -18.48 -53.18 -36.53
CA LEU A 197 -17.04 -53.20 -36.27
C LEU A 197 -16.25 -53.89 -37.39
N SER A 198 -16.73 -55.04 -37.87
CA SER A 198 -16.08 -55.78 -38.96
C SER A 198 -16.00 -54.93 -40.23
N PHE A 199 -17.08 -54.22 -40.55
CA PHE A 199 -17.09 -53.32 -41.71
C PHE A 199 -16.09 -52.17 -41.55
N VAL A 200 -16.03 -51.57 -40.35
CA VAL A 200 -15.12 -50.46 -40.04
C VAL A 200 -13.66 -50.87 -40.17
N LEU A 201 -13.28 -51.98 -39.52
CA LEU A 201 -11.90 -52.44 -39.45
C LEU A 201 -11.44 -53.09 -40.75
N ASP A 202 -12.25 -53.96 -41.36
CA ASP A 202 -11.82 -54.74 -42.54
C ASP A 202 -11.79 -53.90 -43.83
N ASN A 203 -12.63 -52.86 -43.93
CA ASN A 203 -12.72 -52.00 -45.11
C ASN A 203 -12.03 -50.64 -44.94
N ASN A 204 -11.33 -50.43 -43.82
CA ASN A 204 -10.65 -49.18 -43.51
C ASN A 204 -11.60 -47.96 -43.62
N TYR A 205 -12.82 -48.10 -43.08
CA TYR A 205 -13.85 -47.09 -43.18
C TYR A 205 -13.45 -45.85 -42.36
N ALA A 206 -13.55 -44.67 -42.96
CA ALA A 206 -13.21 -43.43 -42.30
C ALA A 206 -14.37 -42.97 -41.39
N LEU A 207 -14.10 -42.95 -40.08
CA LEU A 207 -15.04 -42.50 -39.05
C LEU A 207 -14.81 -41.04 -38.73
N ARG A 208 -15.85 -40.32 -38.32
CA ARG A 208 -15.67 -38.97 -37.80
C ARG A 208 -14.84 -39.03 -36.51
N VAL A 209 -13.81 -38.20 -36.40
CA VAL A 209 -12.96 -38.14 -35.21
C VAL A 209 -13.00 -36.78 -34.53
N TRP A 210 -12.77 -36.78 -33.23
CA TRP A 210 -12.50 -35.58 -32.47
C TRP A 210 -11.13 -35.69 -31.80
N LYS A 211 -10.28 -34.71 -32.12
CA LYS A 211 -8.90 -34.61 -31.64
C LYS A 211 -8.81 -33.66 -30.48
N THR A 212 -7.98 -34.01 -29.51
CA THR A 212 -7.73 -33.20 -28.32
C THR A 212 -6.26 -33.33 -27.92
N THR A 213 -5.56 -32.21 -27.82
CA THR A 213 -4.24 -32.15 -27.21
C THR A 213 -4.40 -32.10 -25.70
N VAL A 214 -3.80 -33.06 -24.99
CA VAL A 214 -3.84 -33.17 -23.52
C VAL A 214 -2.49 -32.81 -22.94
N TYR A 215 -2.46 -31.94 -21.93
CA TYR A 215 -1.22 -31.38 -21.36
C TYR A 215 -0.76 -32.10 -20.09
N TYR A 216 -1.28 -33.30 -19.85
CA TYR A 216 -0.85 -34.19 -18.76
C TYR A 216 -0.72 -35.63 -19.25
N ASN A 217 -0.06 -36.48 -18.47
CA ASN A 217 0.19 -37.87 -18.87
C ASN A 217 -1.09 -38.72 -18.84
N THR A 218 -1.52 -39.20 -20.00
CA THR A 218 -2.70 -40.07 -20.16
C THR A 218 -2.38 -41.57 -20.28
N THR A 219 -1.09 -41.94 -20.25
CA THR A 219 -0.63 -43.32 -20.46
C THR A 219 -1.28 -44.29 -19.47
N GLY A 220 -1.92 -45.34 -19.97
CA GLY A 220 -2.58 -46.36 -19.15
C GLY A 220 -4.02 -46.00 -18.72
N MET A 221 -4.56 -44.87 -19.18
CA MET A 221 -5.94 -44.46 -18.94
C MET A 221 -6.84 -44.58 -20.17
N GLU A 222 -6.35 -45.13 -21.28
CA GLU A 222 -7.02 -45.15 -22.58
C GLU A 222 -8.41 -45.81 -22.50
N ARG A 223 -8.50 -46.96 -21.82
CA ARG A 223 -9.77 -47.66 -21.61
C ARG A 223 -10.74 -46.88 -20.72
N GLU A 224 -10.24 -46.20 -19.69
CA GLU A 224 -11.07 -45.39 -18.79
C GLU A 224 -11.64 -44.16 -19.52
N LEU A 225 -10.79 -43.48 -20.31
CA LEU A 225 -11.21 -42.36 -21.14
C LEU A 225 -12.27 -42.79 -22.17
N LEU A 226 -12.07 -43.95 -22.82
CA LEU A 226 -13.05 -44.55 -23.72
C LEU A 226 -14.38 -44.83 -23.02
N ARG A 227 -14.35 -45.49 -21.85
CA ARG A 227 -15.57 -45.78 -21.08
C ARG A 227 -16.34 -44.52 -20.73
N ARG A 228 -15.65 -43.46 -20.33
CA ARG A 228 -16.27 -42.15 -20.06
C ARG A 228 -16.93 -41.60 -21.31
N SER A 229 -16.24 -41.62 -22.45
CA SER A 229 -16.77 -41.10 -23.71
C SER A 229 -18.04 -41.83 -24.18
N ILE A 230 -18.04 -43.18 -24.09
CA ILE A 230 -19.18 -44.01 -24.49
C ILE A 230 -20.36 -43.79 -23.53
N THR A 231 -20.10 -43.72 -22.22
CA THR A 231 -21.14 -43.42 -21.21
C THR A 231 -21.79 -42.07 -21.46
N LEU A 232 -21.02 -41.02 -21.75
CA LEU A 232 -21.57 -39.68 -22.01
C LEU A 232 -22.45 -39.63 -23.27
N ALA A 233 -22.07 -40.35 -24.31
CA ALA A 233 -22.86 -40.42 -25.53
C ALA A 233 -24.15 -41.22 -25.35
N ARG A 234 -24.13 -42.27 -24.53
CA ARG A 234 -25.33 -42.98 -24.08
C ARG A 234 -26.30 -42.02 -23.36
N ASP A 235 -25.76 -41.11 -22.56
CA ASP A 235 -26.52 -40.04 -21.88
C ASP A 235 -26.90 -38.88 -22.83
N LEU A 236 -26.73 -39.06 -24.15
CA LEU A 236 -27.07 -38.10 -25.21
C LEU A 236 -26.32 -36.76 -25.10
N VAL A 237 -25.14 -36.75 -24.47
CA VAL A 237 -24.26 -35.58 -24.45
C VAL A 237 -23.64 -35.40 -25.84
N THR A 238 -24.09 -34.38 -26.55
CA THR A 238 -23.63 -34.07 -27.92
C THR A 238 -22.70 -32.86 -27.99
N ASP A 239 -22.65 -32.06 -26.93
CA ASP A 239 -21.77 -30.91 -26.85
C ASP A 239 -20.31 -31.37 -26.73
N GLN A 240 -19.54 -31.04 -27.76
CA GLN A 240 -18.13 -31.40 -27.91
C GLN A 240 -17.22 -30.84 -26.81
N PHE A 241 -17.56 -29.70 -26.20
CA PHE A 241 -16.82 -29.16 -25.06
C PHE A 241 -17.14 -29.95 -23.79
N VAL A 242 -18.42 -30.19 -23.53
CA VAL A 242 -18.85 -30.98 -22.37
C VAL A 242 -18.24 -32.37 -22.43
N LEU A 243 -18.29 -33.03 -23.59
CA LEU A 243 -17.64 -34.33 -23.81
C LEU A 243 -16.17 -34.32 -23.42
N ARG A 244 -15.39 -33.37 -23.94
CA ARG A 244 -13.94 -33.28 -23.63
C ARG A 244 -13.68 -33.00 -22.16
N ARG A 245 -14.46 -32.11 -21.54
CA ARG A 245 -14.33 -31.80 -20.11
C ARG A 245 -14.55 -33.04 -19.25
N GLU A 246 -15.64 -33.77 -19.47
CA GLU A 246 -15.99 -34.94 -18.64
C GLU A 246 -15.07 -36.15 -18.88
N VAL A 247 -14.52 -36.26 -20.11
CA VAL A 247 -13.54 -37.30 -20.44
C VAL A 247 -12.18 -36.98 -19.81
N PHE A 248 -11.68 -35.74 -19.92
CA PHE A 248 -10.30 -35.39 -19.56
C PHE A 248 -10.11 -34.65 -18.23
N ALA A 249 -11.17 -34.18 -17.58
CA ALA A 249 -11.07 -33.54 -16.28
C ALA A 249 -11.71 -34.39 -15.18
N GLY A 250 -11.19 -34.24 -13.97
CA GLY A 250 -11.76 -34.79 -12.75
C GLY A 250 -12.12 -33.68 -11.78
N ALA A 251 -13.16 -33.88 -10.98
CA ALA A 251 -13.56 -32.94 -9.94
C ALA A 251 -13.55 -33.62 -8.56
N GLU A 252 -13.04 -32.93 -7.55
CA GLU A 252 -13.03 -33.42 -6.16
C GLU A 252 -13.24 -32.27 -5.18
N GLU A 253 -13.91 -32.56 -4.06
CA GLU A 253 -13.99 -31.64 -2.92
C GLU A 253 -12.68 -31.71 -2.11
N THR A 254 -12.04 -30.56 -1.92
CA THR A 254 -10.70 -30.44 -1.31
C THR A 254 -10.56 -29.08 -0.64
N GLU A 255 -9.40 -28.79 -0.07
CA GLU A 255 -9.01 -27.45 0.36
C GLU A 255 -8.19 -26.75 -0.74
N CYS A 256 -8.54 -25.50 -1.05
CA CYS A 256 -7.86 -24.67 -2.06
C CYS A 256 -7.45 -23.31 -1.48
N ASN A 257 -6.37 -22.75 -2.03
CA ASN A 257 -5.90 -21.41 -1.66
C ASN A 257 -6.48 -20.33 -2.59
N PHE A 258 -7.23 -19.41 -1.99
CA PHE A 258 -7.80 -18.25 -2.66
C PHE A 258 -7.04 -16.98 -2.29
N ASP A 259 -6.94 -16.07 -3.26
CA ASP A 259 -6.27 -14.79 -3.09
C ASP A 259 -7.22 -13.81 -2.40
N VAL A 260 -6.87 -13.43 -1.17
CA VAL A 260 -7.64 -12.44 -0.41
C VAL A 260 -6.88 -11.12 -0.41
N PHE A 261 -7.57 -10.06 -0.81
CA PHE A 261 -7.05 -8.71 -0.76
C PHE A 261 -7.51 -8.02 0.51
N SER A 262 -6.57 -7.73 1.40
CA SER A 262 -6.83 -6.94 2.60
C SER A 262 -6.31 -5.51 2.42
N PRO A 263 -7.02 -4.49 2.93
CA PRO A 263 -6.59 -3.11 2.77
C PRO A 263 -5.33 -2.85 3.60
N ALA A 264 -4.37 -2.19 2.97
CA ALA A 264 -3.06 -1.86 3.50
C ALA A 264 -2.66 -0.43 3.13
N THR A 265 -1.53 0.03 3.65
CA THR A 265 -0.95 1.34 3.32
C THR A 265 0.50 1.13 2.89
N THR A 266 0.89 1.71 1.77
CA THR A 266 2.28 1.74 1.32
C THR A 266 2.92 3.08 1.65
N ILE A 267 4.09 3.02 2.28
CA ILE A 267 4.88 4.20 2.65
C ILE A 267 6.32 4.02 2.15
N LYS A 268 6.94 5.10 1.66
CA LYS A 268 8.36 5.08 1.30
C LYS A 268 9.22 4.93 2.55
N GLU A 269 10.17 4.00 2.53
CA GLU A 269 10.98 3.65 3.71
C GLU A 269 11.77 4.86 4.24
N GLY A 270 12.38 5.62 3.34
CA GLY A 270 13.11 6.85 3.70
C GLY A 270 12.22 7.89 4.41
N PHE A 271 10.94 7.97 4.06
CA PHE A 271 9.99 8.86 4.71
C PHE A 271 9.64 8.36 6.12
N LEU A 272 9.40 7.06 6.28
CA LEU A 272 9.17 6.43 7.58
C LEU A 272 10.36 6.68 8.54
N TYR A 273 11.59 6.49 8.06
CA TYR A 273 12.79 6.76 8.85
C TYR A 273 12.94 8.23 9.20
N ALA A 274 12.68 9.15 8.24
CA ALA A 274 12.77 10.59 8.49
C ALA A 274 11.78 11.04 9.59
N ILE A 275 10.54 10.55 9.54
CA ILE A 275 9.53 10.83 10.58
C ILE A 275 9.96 10.24 11.93
N ALA A 276 10.39 8.98 11.96
CA ALA A 276 10.82 8.35 13.20
C ALA A 276 12.01 9.09 13.85
N VAL A 277 12.99 9.52 13.05
CA VAL A 277 14.11 10.35 13.52
C VAL A 277 13.60 11.70 14.04
N ALA A 278 12.69 12.37 13.32
CA ALA A 278 12.12 13.63 13.79
C ALA A 278 11.39 13.49 15.14
N TRP A 279 10.57 12.44 15.30
CA TRP A 279 9.88 12.17 16.57
C TRP A 279 10.86 11.89 17.72
N THR A 280 11.88 11.07 17.47
CA THR A 280 12.90 10.74 18.49
C THR A 280 13.71 11.96 18.91
N LEU A 281 14.10 12.82 17.97
CA LEU A 281 14.81 14.07 18.27
C LEU A 281 13.94 15.04 19.06
N SER A 282 12.66 15.19 18.72
CA SER A 282 11.71 16.02 19.47
C SER A 282 11.53 15.55 20.91
N LEU A 283 11.41 14.23 21.11
CA LEU A 283 11.29 13.65 22.43
C LEU A 283 12.60 13.79 23.24
N ALA A 284 13.75 13.58 22.60
CA ALA A 284 15.05 13.77 23.22
C ALA A 284 15.27 15.24 23.65
N ALA A 285 14.87 16.20 22.80
CA ALA A 285 14.91 17.62 23.13
C ALA A 285 14.02 17.94 24.34
N PHE A 286 12.82 17.35 24.40
CA PHE A 286 11.91 17.50 25.54
C PHE A 286 12.51 16.96 26.84
N LEU A 287 13.06 15.75 26.83
CA LEU A 287 13.75 15.18 28.00
C LEU A 287 14.94 16.03 28.43
N GLY A 288 15.73 16.54 27.48
CA GLY A 288 16.81 17.48 27.74
C GLY A 288 16.32 18.78 28.40
N SER A 289 15.19 19.32 27.94
CA SER A 289 14.59 20.53 28.51
C SER A 289 14.12 20.34 29.96
N LEU A 290 13.63 19.15 30.32
CA LEU A 290 13.24 18.83 31.70
C LEU A 290 14.46 18.85 32.64
N ALA A 291 15.60 18.33 32.19
CA ALA A 291 16.84 18.38 32.97
C ALA A 291 17.34 19.83 33.19
N ILE A 292 17.08 20.72 32.23
CA ILE A 292 17.46 22.13 32.30
C ILE A 292 16.47 22.94 33.16
N ARG A 293 15.21 22.52 33.25
CA ARG A 293 14.14 23.24 33.97
C ARG A 293 14.47 23.52 35.44
N GLY A 294 15.21 22.63 36.10
CA GLY A 294 15.68 22.83 37.48
C GLY A 294 16.75 23.92 37.65
N ARG A 295 17.29 24.47 36.55
CA ARG A 295 18.29 25.55 36.53
C ARG A 295 17.70 26.92 36.14
N VAL A 296 16.38 27.01 36.03
CA VAL A 296 15.66 28.26 35.75
C VAL A 296 15.20 28.85 37.08
N PHE A 297 15.90 29.86 37.58
CA PHE A 297 15.66 30.45 38.91
C PHE A 297 14.54 31.49 38.91
N TYR A 298 14.33 32.17 37.78
CA TYR A 298 13.28 33.17 37.62
C TYR A 298 12.05 32.58 36.93
N ASP A 299 10.83 32.95 37.34
CA ASP A 299 9.67 32.67 36.52
C ASP A 299 9.63 33.59 35.30
N MET A 300 10.23 33.12 34.20
CA MET A 300 10.27 33.85 32.93
C MET A 300 8.89 34.02 32.28
N SER A 301 7.84 33.42 32.86
CA SER A 301 6.44 33.60 32.44
C SER A 301 5.83 34.88 33.02
N ASP A 302 6.35 35.36 34.16
CA ASP A 302 5.93 36.61 34.80
C ASP A 302 7.02 37.70 34.66
N PRO A 303 6.83 38.68 33.76
CA PRO A 303 7.67 39.87 33.63
C PRO A 303 8.04 40.57 34.94
N LEU A 304 7.12 40.53 35.91
CA LEU A 304 7.30 41.23 37.18
C LEU A 304 8.21 40.46 38.14
N ASP A 305 8.27 39.13 38.05
CA ASP A 305 9.05 38.30 38.96
C ASP A 305 10.56 38.45 38.71
N TRP A 306 11.00 38.30 37.46
CA TRP A 306 12.42 38.51 37.14
C TRP A 306 12.84 39.97 37.31
N ALA A 307 11.99 40.94 36.95
CA ALA A 307 12.29 42.36 37.17
C ALA A 307 12.49 42.71 38.66
N ARG A 308 11.81 42.02 39.58
CA ARG A 308 11.97 42.22 41.03
C ARG A 308 13.28 41.67 41.57
N GLN A 309 13.83 40.63 40.94
CA GLN A 309 14.96 39.86 41.45
C GLN A 309 16.31 40.23 40.80
N THR A 310 16.34 40.90 39.64
CA THR A 310 17.57 41.23 38.89
C THR A 310 18.16 42.62 39.17
N VAL A 311 17.82 43.28 40.28
CA VAL A 311 18.23 44.67 40.55
C VAL A 311 19.73 44.76 40.88
N ARG A 312 20.45 45.64 40.15
CA ARG A 312 21.73 46.25 40.58
C ARG A 312 21.49 47.72 40.95
N ASP A 313 22.23 48.23 41.93
CA ASP A 313 22.07 49.57 42.53
C ASP A 313 22.39 50.76 41.59
N GLU A 314 22.74 50.55 40.31
CA GLU A 314 23.17 51.61 39.38
C GLU A 314 22.59 51.49 37.95
N ASP A 315 21.28 51.27 37.79
CA ASP A 315 20.66 51.43 36.46
C ASP A 315 20.17 52.87 36.24
N SER A 316 21.03 53.68 35.62
CA SER A 316 20.67 54.97 35.02
C SER A 316 19.65 54.75 33.90
N SER A 317 18.57 55.53 33.92
CA SER A 317 17.42 55.46 33.03
C SER A 317 17.78 55.64 31.53
N ASP A 318 17.73 54.56 30.75
CA ASP A 318 17.58 54.62 29.29
C ASP A 318 16.11 54.92 28.95
N ILE A 319 15.86 56.04 28.28
CA ILE A 319 14.53 56.68 28.13
C ILE A 319 13.64 56.00 27.05
N ASP A 320 14.19 55.13 26.20
CA ASP A 320 13.50 54.69 24.98
C ASP A 320 12.88 53.29 25.01
N ASN A 321 12.87 52.59 26.15
CA ASN A 321 12.14 51.34 26.30
C ASN A 321 11.39 51.29 27.64
N PRO A 322 10.24 50.63 27.73
CA PRO A 322 9.60 50.44 29.03
C PRO A 322 10.50 49.56 29.90
N VAL A 323 11.24 50.20 30.81
CA VAL A 323 12.07 49.55 31.81
C VAL A 323 11.28 49.56 33.11
N VAL A 324 11.08 48.37 33.67
CA VAL A 324 10.55 48.22 35.03
C VAL A 324 11.73 48.40 35.97
N THR A 325 11.79 49.53 36.67
CA THR A 325 12.80 49.84 37.69
C THR A 325 12.12 49.94 39.05
N THR A 326 12.84 49.66 40.15
CA THR A 326 12.29 49.92 41.49
C THR A 326 13.00 51.10 42.13
N ARG A 327 12.24 52.08 42.63
CA ARG A 327 12.75 53.25 43.33
C ARG A 327 12.47 53.12 44.82
N TYR A 328 13.47 53.35 45.65
CA TYR A 328 13.26 53.52 47.09
C TYR A 328 12.95 55.00 47.35
N GLU A 329 11.78 55.26 47.91
CA GLU A 329 11.38 56.61 48.31
C GLU A 329 10.89 56.51 49.76
N ASN A 330 11.52 57.24 50.68
CA ASN A 330 11.16 57.25 52.11
C ASN A 330 11.10 55.85 52.78
N GLY A 331 12.03 54.95 52.43
CA GLY A 331 12.12 53.62 53.05
C GLY A 331 11.08 52.61 52.57
N THR A 332 10.17 53.00 51.68
CA THR A 332 9.23 52.11 50.99
C THR A 332 9.66 51.87 49.55
N ARG A 333 9.57 50.61 49.11
CA ARG A 333 9.96 50.18 47.77
C ARG A 333 8.80 50.43 46.81
N PHE A 334 9.03 51.26 45.79
CA PHE A 334 8.08 51.51 44.70
C PHE A 334 8.55 50.83 43.41
N VAL A 335 7.60 50.34 42.62
CA VAL A 335 7.89 49.81 41.27
C VAL A 335 7.55 50.91 40.27
N LEU A 336 8.57 51.48 39.64
CA LEU A 336 8.46 52.43 38.54
C LEU A 336 8.42 51.67 37.21
N VAL A 337 7.23 51.54 36.64
CA VAL A 337 7.09 51.09 35.25
C VAL A 337 7.20 52.32 34.37
N THR A 338 8.36 52.56 33.76
CA THR A 338 8.42 53.59 32.71
C THR A 338 7.63 53.10 31.51
N ARG A 339 6.64 53.88 31.06
CA ARG A 339 6.03 53.70 29.75
C ARG A 339 6.96 54.38 28.76
N SER A 340 7.23 53.77 27.60
CA SER A 340 7.82 54.51 26.49
C SER A 340 6.89 55.67 26.17
N SER A 341 7.36 56.91 26.33
CA SER A 341 6.67 58.05 25.75
C SER A 341 6.63 57.82 24.25
N ALA A 342 5.43 57.60 23.70
CA ALA A 342 5.22 57.95 22.30
C ALA A 342 5.64 59.43 22.16
N PRO A 343 6.34 59.82 21.08
CA PRO A 343 6.70 61.21 20.89
C PRO A 343 5.43 62.05 20.96
N SER A 344 5.38 62.99 21.89
CA SER A 344 4.32 63.98 21.97
C SER A 344 4.27 64.74 20.63
N GLU A 345 3.07 64.92 20.07
CA GLU A 345 2.80 65.59 18.79
C GLU A 345 3.19 67.10 18.75
N GLU A 346 4.09 67.57 19.61
CA GLU A 346 4.49 68.98 19.69
C GLU A 346 5.77 69.35 18.91
N GLU A 347 6.41 68.42 18.20
CA GLU A 347 7.50 68.74 17.24
C GLU A 347 7.15 68.45 15.77
N SER A 348 5.86 68.47 15.40
CA SER A 348 5.41 68.31 14.00
C SER A 348 5.18 69.64 13.25
N ASN A 349 5.83 70.73 13.66
CA ASN A 349 5.78 71.98 12.92
C ASN A 349 7.20 72.55 12.71
N VAL A 350 8.04 71.87 11.93
CA VAL A 350 8.96 72.49 10.94
C VAL A 350 9.47 71.39 9.98
N GLY A 351 9.18 71.54 8.69
CA GLY A 351 10.15 71.19 7.64
C GLY A 351 10.09 69.78 7.04
N THR A 352 9.21 69.60 6.07
CA THR A 352 9.48 68.79 4.89
C THR A 352 10.85 69.14 4.29
N LEU A 353 11.74 68.15 4.07
CA LEU A 353 12.64 68.09 2.90
C LEU A 353 13.40 66.76 2.81
N PHE A 354 13.23 66.09 1.66
CA PHE A 354 14.02 64.99 1.12
C PHE A 354 15.54 65.23 1.15
N ARG A 355 16.37 64.24 1.55
CA ARG A 355 17.61 63.87 0.82
C ARG A 355 18.33 62.57 1.27
N ARG A 356 18.21 61.54 0.43
CA ARG A 356 19.24 60.69 -0.23
C ARG A 356 20.63 60.44 0.44
N ARG A 357 20.93 59.14 0.66
CA ARG A 357 22.20 58.36 0.56
C ARG A 357 23.54 58.96 1.05
N ARG A 358 24.29 58.17 1.84
CA ARG A 358 25.49 57.43 1.36
C ARG A 358 26.02 56.39 2.37
N THR A 359 26.36 55.22 1.82
CA THR A 359 27.21 54.16 2.38
C THR A 359 28.71 54.53 2.33
N GLN A 360 29.46 53.84 3.18
CA GLN A 360 30.92 53.87 3.44
C GLN A 360 31.84 53.82 2.21
N GLN A 361 33.08 54.35 2.35
CA GLN A 361 34.34 53.60 2.63
C GLN A 361 35.57 54.20 1.91
N SER A 362 36.68 54.38 2.67
CA SER A 362 38.11 54.21 2.30
C SER A 362 38.70 55.01 1.10
N SER A 363 39.97 55.40 1.00
CA SER A 363 41.17 55.56 1.84
C SER A 363 42.27 56.09 0.88
N VAL A 364 43.21 56.89 1.40
CA VAL A 364 44.64 57.08 0.99
C VAL A 364 45.01 57.29 -0.49
N GLY A 365 45.83 58.33 -0.76
CA GLY A 365 46.73 58.32 -1.92
C GLY A 365 47.18 59.71 -2.39
N ASP A 366 48.45 60.03 -2.13
CA ASP A 366 49.20 61.23 -2.46
C ASP A 366 49.37 61.58 -3.96
N LEU A 367 49.92 62.79 -4.16
CA LEU A 367 50.83 63.28 -5.22
C LEU A 367 50.33 64.33 -6.24
N GLN A 368 50.85 65.54 -6.00
CA GLN A 368 51.45 66.55 -6.90
C GLN A 368 51.74 66.16 -8.36
N GLU A 369 51.36 67.03 -9.30
CA GLU A 369 52.21 67.84 -10.22
C GLU A 369 51.26 68.66 -11.14
N VAL A 370 51.27 70.00 -11.13
CA VAL A 370 52.05 70.90 -12.00
C VAL A 370 51.96 70.52 -13.48
N ILE A 371 51.04 71.15 -14.23
CA ILE A 371 51.24 72.32 -15.12
C ILE A 371 49.89 73.02 -15.28
#